data_AF-A0A8J6BHU9-F1
#
_entry.id   AF-A0A8J6BHU9-F1
#
_cell.length_a   1.000
_cell.length_b   1.000
_cell.length_c   1.000
_cell.angle_alpha   90.00
_cell.angle_beta   90.00
_cell.angle_gamma   90.00
#
_symmetry.space_group_name_H-M   'P 1'
#
loop_
_entity.id
_entity.type
_entity.pdbx_description
1 polymer ?
#
loop_
_entity_poly.entity_id
_entity_poly.type
_entity_poly.pdbx_seq_one_letter_code
_entity_poly.pdbx_strand_id
1 'polypeptide(L)'
;MPPVATPMQIYQAPAPKWKSLKNRRLQNWGGVVHEKGLLPQALPSWLTKITDRICQWTGLFPSAINHVLINEYHPNQGIMPHQDGPAYFPVVAIISLASAVVIDFTPHQRLKGQEHTDPQDIIESNCSQKLEGANEAEPDSSSLLLMPCSLLIFKDQAYTG
;
A
#
# COMPACT_ATOMS: atom_id res chain seq x y z
N MET A 1 17.71 5.94 -22.71
CA MET A 1 16.32 6.39 -22.49
C MET A 1 16.36 7.80 -21.94
N PRO A 2 15.53 8.74 -22.44
CA PRO A 2 15.42 10.06 -21.83
C PRO A 2 14.81 9.94 -20.43
N PRO A 3 15.15 10.84 -19.48
CA PRO A 3 14.51 10.85 -18.17
C PRO A 3 13.01 11.12 -18.34
N VAL A 4 12.18 10.27 -17.75
CA VAL A 4 10.73 10.52 -17.63
C VAL A 4 10.59 11.82 -16.84
N ALA A 5 10.04 12.85 -17.47
CA ALA A 5 9.84 14.15 -16.84
C ALA A 5 8.95 13.96 -15.60
N THR A 6 9.54 14.08 -14.41
CA THR A 6 8.77 14.06 -13.17
C THR A 6 7.82 15.26 -13.15
N PRO A 7 6.54 15.11 -12.79
CA PRO A 7 5.58 16.21 -12.88
C PRO A 7 6.06 17.41 -12.06
N MET A 8 6.36 18.54 -12.72
CA MET A 8 6.90 19.75 -12.07
C MET A 8 6.04 20.23 -10.89
N GLN A 9 4.74 19.95 -10.92
CA GLN A 9 3.77 20.32 -9.87
C GLN A 9 4.07 19.67 -8.52
N ILE A 10 4.70 18.48 -8.48
CA ILE A 10 5.05 17.80 -7.23
C ILE A 10 6.09 18.61 -6.46
N TYR A 11 7.10 19.15 -7.14
CA TYR A 11 8.21 19.88 -6.53
C TYR A 11 7.91 21.36 -6.28
N GLN A 12 6.80 21.87 -6.82
CA GLN A 12 6.28 23.20 -6.50
C GLN A 12 5.60 23.25 -5.12
N ALA A 13 5.38 22.11 -4.46
CA ALA A 13 4.86 22.06 -3.11
C ALA A 13 5.81 22.79 -2.12
N PRO A 14 5.29 23.63 -1.21
CA PRO A 14 6.11 24.29 -0.20
C PRO A 14 6.90 23.29 0.65
N ALA A 15 8.10 23.66 1.12
CA ALA A 15 8.94 22.79 1.95
C ALA A 15 8.20 22.15 3.14
N PRO A 16 7.30 22.84 3.88
CA PRO A 16 6.54 22.23 4.98
C PRO A 16 5.58 21.09 4.57
N LYS A 17 5.23 20.97 3.28
CA LYS A 17 4.42 19.83 2.79
C LYS A 17 5.23 18.55 2.73
N TRP A 18 6.55 18.64 2.61
CA TRP A 18 7.44 17.49 2.64
C TRP A 18 7.77 17.11 4.08
N LYS A 19 7.41 15.88 4.45
CA LYS A 19 7.81 15.26 5.71
C LYS A 19 8.90 14.24 5.42
N SER A 20 10.07 14.42 6.03
CA SER A 20 11.14 13.41 5.99
C SER A 20 10.82 12.30 6.97
N LEU A 21 10.81 11.06 6.47
CA LEU A 21 10.68 9.82 7.24
C LEU A 21 12.00 9.06 7.16
N LYS A 22 12.13 7.94 7.89
CA LYS A 22 13.39 7.19 8.02
C LYS A 22 14.08 6.92 6.67
N ASN A 23 13.34 6.44 5.67
CA ASN A 23 13.85 6.03 4.37
C ASN A 23 13.04 6.59 3.19
N ARG A 24 12.33 7.71 3.37
CA ARG A 24 11.58 8.35 2.28
C ARG A 24 11.17 9.75 2.69
N ARG A 25 10.67 10.54 1.75
CA ARG A 25 9.86 11.71 2.10
C ARG A 25 8.44 11.58 1.56
N LEU A 26 7.53 12.27 2.22
CA LEU A 26 6.10 12.15 1.99
C LEU A 26 5.46 13.54 1.87
N GLN A 27 4.58 13.73 0.89
CA GLN A 27 3.57 14.78 0.93
C GLN A 27 2.20 14.19 1.29
N ASN A 28 1.39 14.98 1.98
CA ASN A 28 0.02 14.64 2.34
C ASN A 28 -0.96 15.73 1.83
N TRP A 29 -1.92 15.29 1.02
CA TRP A 29 -2.94 16.12 0.37
C TRP A 29 -4.34 15.58 0.65
N GLY A 30 -5.32 16.48 0.70
CA GLY A 30 -6.72 16.11 0.93
C GLY A 30 -7.15 16.08 2.39
N GLY A 31 -6.20 16.25 3.32
CA GLY A 31 -6.48 16.40 4.75
C GLY A 31 -5.44 15.74 5.63
N VAL A 32 -5.77 15.53 6.90
CA VAL A 32 -4.95 14.75 7.84
C VAL A 32 -5.78 13.61 8.41
N VAL A 33 -5.29 12.38 8.27
CA VAL A 33 -5.93 11.19 8.83
C VAL A 33 -5.57 11.08 10.30
N HIS A 34 -6.57 10.95 11.15
CA HIS A 34 -6.48 10.74 12.58
C HIS A 34 -7.37 9.56 13.00
N GLU A 35 -7.33 9.18 14.28
CA GLU A 35 -8.10 8.06 14.84
C GLU A 35 -9.61 8.16 14.60
N LYS A 36 -10.15 9.38 14.55
CA LYS A 36 -11.58 9.65 14.31
C LYS A 36 -11.94 9.81 12.82
N GLY A 37 -11.00 9.60 11.91
CA GLY A 37 -11.16 9.77 10.47
C GLY A 37 -10.35 10.92 9.88
N LEU A 38 -10.76 11.39 8.70
CA LEU A 38 -10.08 12.44 7.94
C LEU A 38 -10.53 13.83 8.38
N LEU A 39 -9.59 14.72 8.71
CA LEU A 39 -9.82 16.16 8.75
C LEU A 39 -9.60 16.72 7.32
N PRO A 40 -10.68 16.98 6.56
CA PRO A 40 -10.57 17.20 5.11
C PRO A 40 -9.95 18.55 4.76
N GLN A 41 -9.21 18.58 3.66
CA GLN A 41 -8.72 19.79 3.01
C GLN A 41 -8.93 19.66 1.50
N ALA A 42 -9.11 20.78 0.81
CA ALA A 42 -9.24 20.76 -0.64
C ALA A 42 -7.97 20.18 -1.30
N LEU A 43 -8.17 19.27 -2.26
CA LEU A 43 -7.09 18.84 -3.14
C LEU A 43 -6.72 19.99 -4.10
N PRO A 44 -5.43 20.18 -4.41
CA PRO A 44 -5.01 21.00 -5.53
C PRO A 44 -5.68 20.52 -6.82
N SER A 45 -6.07 21.47 -7.69
CA SER A 45 -6.81 21.17 -8.93
C SER A 45 -6.12 20.15 -9.84
N TRP A 46 -4.78 20.09 -9.83
CA TRP A 46 -4.03 19.12 -10.61
C TRP A 46 -4.16 17.70 -10.08
N LEU A 47 -4.26 17.52 -8.75
CA LEU A 47 -4.56 16.23 -8.14
C LEU A 47 -6.01 15.84 -8.38
N THR A 48 -6.95 16.78 -8.25
CA THR A 48 -8.38 16.54 -8.53
C THR A 48 -8.59 15.98 -9.94
N LYS A 49 -7.91 16.54 -10.95
CA LYS A 49 -8.00 16.04 -12.34
C LYS A 49 -7.51 14.59 -12.47
N ILE A 50 -6.47 14.21 -11.73
CA ILE A 50 -5.91 12.85 -11.76
C ILE A 50 -6.88 11.90 -11.05
N THR A 51 -7.35 12.25 -9.85
CA THR A 51 -8.27 11.42 -9.08
C THR A 51 -9.60 11.22 -9.81
N ASP A 52 -10.15 12.27 -10.42
CA ASP A 52 -11.38 12.19 -11.20
C ASP A 52 -11.24 11.22 -12.39
N ARG A 53 -10.09 11.27 -13.07
CA ARG A 53 -9.80 10.37 -14.20
C ARG A 53 -9.70 8.91 -13.76
N ILE A 54 -9.06 8.63 -12.62
CA ILE A 54 -9.01 7.29 -12.03
C ILE A 54 -10.43 6.81 -11.70
N CYS A 55 -11.24 7.63 -11.03
CA CYS A 55 -12.62 7.27 -10.69
C CYS A 55 -13.46 6.98 -11.94
N GLN A 56 -13.39 7.85 -12.96
CA GLN A 56 -14.15 7.71 -14.20
C GLN A 56 -13.76 6.45 -14.99
N TRP A 57 -12.47 6.12 -15.05
CA TRP A 57 -11.99 4.97 -15.83
C TRP A 57 -12.20 3.62 -15.15
N THR A 58 -12.18 3.61 -13.82
CA THR A 58 -12.20 2.36 -13.07
C THR A 58 -13.59 2.02 -12.53
N GLY A 59 -14.37 3.02 -12.13
CA GLY A 59 -15.65 2.81 -11.44
C GLY A 59 -15.52 2.10 -10.09
N LEU A 60 -14.29 1.97 -9.54
CA LEU A 60 -14.02 1.18 -8.34
C LEU A 60 -14.19 1.95 -7.03
N PHE A 61 -14.21 3.29 -7.09
CA PHE A 61 -14.33 4.16 -5.93
C PHE A 61 -15.78 4.62 -5.76
N PRO A 62 -16.42 4.38 -4.60
CA PRO A 62 -17.82 4.75 -4.38
C PRO A 62 -18.04 6.26 -4.25
N SER A 63 -16.97 7.00 -3.98
CA SER A 63 -16.93 8.45 -3.79
C SER A 63 -15.65 9.01 -4.43
N ALA A 64 -15.60 10.33 -4.60
CA ALA A 64 -14.38 11.01 -5.05
C ALA A 64 -13.20 10.71 -4.10
N ILE A 65 -12.04 10.36 -4.67
CA ILE A 65 -10.81 10.20 -3.90
C ILE A 65 -10.48 11.55 -3.26
N ASN A 66 -10.41 11.58 -1.94
CA ASN A 66 -10.27 12.80 -1.15
C ASN A 66 -8.94 12.87 -0.39
N HIS A 67 -8.06 11.88 -0.54
CA HIS A 67 -6.79 11.80 0.15
C HIS A 67 -5.71 11.26 -0.78
N VAL A 68 -4.57 11.94 -0.84
CA VAL A 68 -3.45 11.57 -1.71
C VAL A 68 -2.14 11.68 -0.95
N LEU A 69 -1.34 10.62 -1.04
CA LEU A 69 0.02 10.57 -0.55
C LEU A 69 1.00 10.54 -1.72
N ILE A 70 2.01 11.42 -1.68
CA ILE A 70 3.11 11.39 -2.65
C ILE A 70 4.35 10.94 -1.90
N ASN A 71 4.78 9.71 -2.16
CA ASN A 71 6.01 9.16 -1.61
C ASN A 71 7.16 9.37 -2.61
N GLU A 72 8.30 9.83 -2.12
CA GLU A 72 9.54 9.85 -2.88
C GLU A 72 10.62 9.04 -2.17
N TYR A 73 11.27 8.19 -2.95
CA TYR A 73 12.32 7.28 -2.54
C TYR A 73 13.58 7.55 -3.36
N HIS A 74 14.73 7.57 -2.70
CA HIS A 74 16.03 7.48 -3.34
C HIS A 74 16.42 6.02 -3.63
N PRO A 75 17.46 5.76 -4.43
CA PRO A 75 17.95 4.41 -4.64
C PRO A 75 18.23 3.68 -3.32
N ASN A 76 17.87 2.39 -3.26
CA ASN A 76 17.98 1.52 -2.09
C ASN A 76 17.08 1.88 -0.89
N GLN A 77 16.13 2.80 -1.08
CA GLN A 77 15.11 3.08 -0.08
C GLN A 77 13.83 2.27 -0.33
N GLY A 78 13.05 2.11 0.73
CA GLY A 78 11.77 1.40 0.70
C GLY A 78 10.92 1.71 1.93
N ILE A 79 9.83 0.98 2.07
CA ILE A 79 8.92 1.05 3.21
C ILE A 79 8.88 -0.31 3.89
N MET A 80 8.82 -0.31 5.22
CA MET A 80 8.68 -1.56 5.99
C MET A 80 7.32 -2.20 5.69
N PRO A 81 7.17 -3.53 5.87
CA PRO A 81 5.87 -4.18 5.80
C PRO A 81 4.84 -3.45 6.69
N HIS A 82 3.69 -3.12 6.10
CA HIS A 82 2.60 -2.40 6.76
C HIS A 82 1.30 -2.65 6.00
N GLN A 83 0.18 -2.33 6.66
CA GLN A 83 -1.14 -2.27 6.06
C GLN A 83 -1.68 -0.84 6.18
N ASP A 84 -2.50 -0.43 5.21
CA ASP A 84 -3.22 0.83 5.31
C ASP A 84 -4.20 0.83 6.49
N GLY A 85 -4.33 1.99 7.13
CA GLY A 85 -5.13 2.14 8.34
C GLY A 85 -6.64 1.95 8.10
N PRO A 86 -7.41 1.65 9.15
CA PRO A 86 -8.86 1.40 9.06
C PRO A 86 -9.69 2.63 8.65
N ALA A 87 -9.09 3.81 8.57
CA ALA A 87 -9.75 5.04 8.14
C ALA A 87 -9.96 5.11 6.62
N TYR A 88 -9.27 4.28 5.84
CA TYR A 88 -9.38 4.28 4.38
C TYR A 88 -10.45 3.29 3.89
N PHE A 89 -11.11 3.65 2.80
CA PHE A 89 -11.94 2.71 2.05
C PHE A 89 -11.04 1.62 1.44
N PRO A 90 -11.44 0.33 1.41
CA PRO A 90 -10.56 -0.80 1.07
C PRO A 90 -10.29 -0.95 -0.44
N VAL A 91 -9.94 0.14 -1.10
CA VAL A 91 -9.50 0.22 -2.49
C VAL A 91 -8.39 1.25 -2.58
N VAL A 92 -7.23 0.85 -3.09
CA VAL A 92 -6.05 1.71 -3.22
C VAL A 92 -5.66 1.82 -4.68
N ALA A 93 -5.31 3.03 -5.12
CA ALA A 93 -4.70 3.28 -6.43
C ALA A 93 -3.30 3.87 -6.25
N ILE A 94 -2.31 3.30 -6.91
CA ILE A 94 -0.90 3.73 -6.90
C ILE A 94 -0.47 4.02 -8.34
N ILE A 95 0.04 5.24 -8.58
CA ILE A 95 0.69 5.60 -9.84
C ILE A 95 2.20 5.68 -9.60
N SER A 96 2.97 4.83 -10.28
CA SER A 96 4.44 4.93 -10.28
C SER A 96 4.90 5.99 -11.26
N LEU A 97 5.94 6.75 -10.93
CA LEU A 97 6.38 7.90 -11.73
C LEU A 97 7.82 7.78 -12.24
N ALA A 98 8.82 8.14 -11.42
CA ALA A 98 10.18 8.42 -11.89
C ALA A 98 10.99 7.21 -12.37
N SER A 99 10.88 6.08 -11.68
CA SER A 99 11.65 4.86 -11.98
C SER A 99 10.78 3.62 -11.77
N ALA A 100 11.23 2.49 -12.33
CA ALA A 100 10.63 1.21 -12.01
C ALA A 100 10.84 0.87 -10.53
N VAL A 101 9.86 0.19 -9.92
CA VAL A 101 9.90 -0.24 -8.52
C VAL A 101 9.21 -1.59 -8.40
N VAL A 102 9.66 -2.42 -7.48
CA VAL A 102 8.96 -3.66 -7.11
C VAL A 102 8.14 -3.38 -5.85
N ILE A 103 6.89 -3.84 -5.86
CA ILE A 103 6.05 -3.90 -4.67
C ILE A 103 5.85 -5.37 -4.29
N ASP A 104 6.07 -5.68 -3.02
CA ASP A 104 5.91 -7.02 -2.46
C ASP A 104 4.64 -7.08 -1.62
N PHE A 105 3.83 -8.11 -1.88
CA PHE A 105 2.65 -8.46 -1.10
C PHE A 105 2.96 -9.74 -0.32
N THR A 106 2.73 -9.70 0.99
CA THR A 106 2.88 -10.84 1.89
C THR A 106 1.54 -11.12 2.55
N PRO A 107 1.05 -12.37 2.57
CA PRO A 107 -0.18 -12.70 3.29
C PRO A 107 -0.11 -12.33 4.77
N HIS A 108 -1.16 -11.70 5.30
CA HIS A 108 -1.26 -11.36 6.70
C HIS A 108 -1.41 -12.62 7.54
N GLN A 109 -0.93 -12.55 8.78
CA GLN A 109 -0.98 -13.63 9.76
C GLN A 109 -2.39 -14.19 10.00
N ARG A 110 -3.45 -13.44 9.69
CA ARG A 110 -4.84 -13.89 9.87
C ARG A 110 -5.22 -14.96 8.84
N LEU A 111 -4.68 -14.87 7.61
CA LEU A 111 -4.82 -15.91 6.61
C LEU A 111 -4.00 -17.16 6.97
N LYS A 112 -2.86 -16.97 7.66
CA LYS A 112 -2.01 -18.08 8.13
C LYS A 112 -2.70 -19.00 9.15
N GLY A 113 -3.72 -18.51 9.87
CA GLY A 113 -4.44 -19.28 10.90
C GLY A 113 -5.68 -20.04 10.41
N GLN A 114 -6.07 -19.88 9.14
CA GLN A 114 -7.29 -20.51 8.59
C GLN A 114 -7.04 -21.82 7.83
N GLU A 115 -5.79 -22.25 7.63
CA GLU A 115 -5.49 -23.48 6.87
C GLU A 115 -5.56 -24.79 7.68
N HIS A 116 -5.90 -24.78 8.98
CA HIS A 116 -6.11 -26.04 9.71
C HIS A 116 -7.14 -25.89 10.84
N THR A 117 -8.40 -26.22 10.56
CA THR A 117 -9.30 -26.85 11.56
C THR A 117 -10.27 -27.78 10.83
N ASP A 118 -9.86 -29.03 10.66
CA ASP A 118 -10.82 -30.13 10.56
C ASP A 118 -11.09 -30.58 12.01
N PRO A 119 -12.32 -30.47 12.54
CA PRO A 119 -12.58 -30.82 13.93
C PRO A 119 -12.82 -32.33 14.04
N GLN A 120 -11.75 -33.11 14.17
CA GLN A 120 -11.85 -34.47 14.72
C GLN A 120 -10.65 -34.81 15.62
N ASP A 121 -11.01 -35.18 16.85
CA ASP A 121 -10.31 -35.98 17.85
C ASP A 121 -9.31 -35.30 18.81
N ILE A 122 -9.88 -34.99 19.98
CA ILE A 122 -9.25 -34.95 21.29
C ILE A 122 -8.60 -36.31 21.57
N ILE A 123 -7.27 -36.40 21.66
CA ILE A 123 -6.59 -37.30 22.60
C ILE A 123 -5.33 -36.59 23.14
N GLU A 124 -5.33 -36.35 24.45
CA GLU A 124 -4.18 -35.95 25.26
C GLU A 124 -3.05 -36.97 25.16
N SER A 125 -1.82 -36.52 24.86
CA SER A 125 -0.61 -37.28 25.22
C SER A 125 0.60 -36.36 25.33
N ASN A 126 1.13 -36.28 26.55
CA ASN A 126 2.45 -35.73 26.85
C ASN A 126 3.53 -36.58 26.17
N CYS A 127 4.35 -36.00 25.29
CA CYS A 127 5.70 -36.52 25.05
C CYS A 127 6.65 -35.45 24.50
N SER A 128 7.69 -35.16 25.26
CA SER A 128 8.84 -34.36 24.85
C SER A 128 9.64 -35.11 23.78
N GLN A 129 9.59 -34.65 22.53
CA GLN A 129 10.58 -35.02 21.50
C GLN A 129 10.95 -33.82 20.63
N LYS A 130 12.25 -33.54 20.57
CA LYS A 130 12.90 -32.67 19.57
C LYS A 130 12.47 -33.12 18.17
N LEU A 131 12.06 -32.17 17.33
CA LEU A 131 12.04 -32.38 15.88
C LEU A 131 12.72 -31.19 15.19
N GLU A 132 13.86 -31.49 14.57
CA GLU A 132 14.49 -30.70 13.55
C GLU A 132 13.65 -30.75 12.26
N GLY A 133 13.62 -29.64 11.53
CA GLY A 133 13.34 -29.64 10.09
C GLY A 133 11.88 -29.69 9.67
N ALA A 134 11.29 -28.51 9.50
CA ALA A 134 10.33 -28.29 8.43
C ALA A 134 10.73 -26.96 7.76
N ASN A 135 11.07 -27.00 6.47
CA ASN A 135 11.02 -25.81 5.64
C ASN A 135 9.56 -25.36 5.66
N GLU A 136 9.22 -24.42 6.53
CA GLU A 136 7.98 -23.65 6.38
C GLU A 136 8.11 -22.98 5.01
N ALA A 137 7.36 -23.48 4.03
CA ALA A 137 7.23 -22.78 2.76
C ALA A 137 6.70 -21.39 3.12
N GLU A 138 7.56 -20.38 2.95
CA GLU A 138 7.19 -18.97 3.09
C GLU A 138 5.88 -18.78 2.32
N PRO A 139 4.79 -18.34 2.98
CA PRO A 139 3.47 -18.25 2.35
C PRO A 139 3.58 -17.38 1.11
N ASP A 140 3.00 -17.84 0.00
CA ASP A 140 3.23 -17.33 -1.37
C ASP A 140 3.20 -15.80 -1.44
N SER A 141 4.38 -15.20 -1.28
CA SER A 141 4.58 -13.78 -1.45
C SER A 141 4.51 -13.47 -2.95
N SER A 142 3.87 -12.35 -3.28
CA SER A 142 3.70 -11.92 -4.66
C SER A 142 4.41 -10.60 -4.88
N SER A 143 5.28 -10.55 -5.88
CA SER A 143 6.00 -9.33 -6.26
C SER A 143 5.47 -8.80 -7.59
N LEU A 144 5.23 -7.50 -7.67
CA LEU A 144 4.81 -6.82 -8.90
C LEU A 144 5.83 -5.76 -9.30
N LEU A 145 6.31 -5.82 -10.55
CA LEU A 145 7.13 -4.77 -11.14
C LEU A 145 6.24 -3.64 -11.66
N LEU A 146 6.35 -2.46 -11.06
CA LEU A 146 5.66 -1.26 -11.45
C LEU A 146 6.58 -0.37 -12.28
N MET A 147 6.30 -0.27 -13.57
CA MET A 147 7.02 0.61 -14.49
C MET A 147 6.63 2.09 -14.28
N PRO A 148 7.49 3.06 -14.66
CA PRO A 148 7.11 4.46 -14.78
C PRO A 148 5.76 4.65 -15.49
N CYS A 149 4.90 5.47 -14.91
CA CYS A 149 3.53 5.76 -15.36
C CYS A 149 2.55 4.57 -15.35
N SER A 150 2.86 3.46 -14.68
CA SER A 150 1.89 2.39 -14.42
C SER A 150 0.89 2.78 -13.32
N LEU A 151 -0.31 2.23 -13.41
CA LEU A 151 -1.37 2.33 -12.40
C LEU A 151 -1.63 0.94 -11.82
N LEU A 152 -1.35 0.77 -10.54
CA LEU A 152 -1.73 -0.41 -9.76
C LEU A 152 -2.99 -0.09 -8.96
N ILE A 153 -3.99 -0.97 -8.99
CA ILE A 153 -5.16 -0.89 -8.13
C ILE A 153 -5.33 -2.23 -7.44
N PHE A 154 -5.50 -2.23 -6.13
CA PHE A 154 -5.80 -3.43 -5.36
C PHE A 154 -6.91 -3.17 -4.32
N LYS A 155 -7.66 -4.24 -4.01
CA LYS A 155 -8.84 -4.26 -3.13
C LYS A 155 -9.04 -5.64 -2.53
N ASP A 156 -10.07 -5.79 -1.69
CA ASP A 156 -10.48 -7.06 -1.07
C ASP A 156 -9.31 -7.74 -0.34
N GLN A 157 -9.00 -9.00 -0.65
CA GLN A 157 -7.97 -9.79 0.04
C GLN A 157 -6.57 -9.16 -0.07
N ALA A 158 -6.26 -8.48 -1.18
CA ALA A 158 -4.98 -7.77 -1.31
C ALA A 158 -4.90 -6.51 -0.42
N TYR A 159 -6.02 -6.04 0.12
CA TYR A 159 -6.09 -4.91 1.06
C TYR A 159 -6.25 -5.36 2.52
N THR A 160 -7.09 -6.36 2.78
CA THR A 160 -7.50 -6.79 4.14
C THR A 160 -6.81 -8.03 4.66
N GLY A 161 -6.35 -8.88 3.74
CA GLY A 161 -5.77 -10.18 4.01
C GLY A 161 -4.32 -10.08 4.43
#